data_AF-A0A356VWM9-F1
#
_entry.id   AF-A0A356VWM9-F1
#
_cell.length_a   1.000
_cell.length_b   1.000
_cell.length_c   1.000
_cell.angle_alpha   90.00
_cell.angle_beta   90.00
_cell.angle_gamma   90.00
#
_symmetry.space_group_name_H-M   'P 1'
#
loop_
_entity.id
_entity.type
_entity.pdbx_description
1 polymer ?
#
loop_
_entity_poly.entity_id
_entity_poly.type
_entity_poly.pdbx_seq_one_letter_code
_entity_poly.pdbx_strand_id
1 'polypeptide(L)' 'MGVFEELEERGLIAQTTDREKVRDLLDNRKTAFYIGFDPTADSLHVGHYIPIMVAAHLQRAGHTPILLFGGG' A
#
# COMPACT_ATOMS: atom_id res chain seq x y z
N MET A 1 -14.33 -1.81 10.99
CA MET A 1 -12.87 -1.97 11.07
C MET A 1 -12.26 -1.02 10.06
N GLY A 2 -11.29 -0.20 10.49
CA GLY A 2 -10.55 0.68 9.59
C GLY A 2 -9.61 -0.13 8.70
N VAL A 3 -9.21 0.42 7.54
CA VAL A 3 -8.27 -0.27 6.65
C VAL A 3 -6.90 -0.40 7.31
N PHE A 4 -6.53 0.55 8.18
CA PHE A 4 -5.28 0.48 8.94
C PHE A 4 -5.25 -0.77 9.85
N GLU A 5 -6.35 -1.04 10.57
CA GLU A 5 -6.49 -2.19 11.46
C GLU A 5 -6.48 -3.50 10.68
N GLU A 6 -7.16 -3.57 9.52
CA GLU A 6 -7.10 -4.75 8.66
C GLU A 6 -5.67 -5.07 8.20
N LEU A 7 -4.90 -4.05 7.79
CA LEU A 7 -3.51 -4.25 7.36
C LEU A 7 -2.62 -4.72 8.51
N GLU A 8 -2.86 -4.23 9.72
CA GLU A 8 -2.15 -4.66 10.92
C GLU A 8 -2.45 -6.10 11.31
N GLU A 9 -3.72 -6.49 11.40
CA GLU A 9 -4.12 -7.86 11.76
C GLU A 9 -3.58 -8.90 10.77
N ARG A 10 -3.45 -8.52 9.50
CA ARG A 10 -2.85 -9.34 8.44
C ARG A 10 -1.32 -9.37 8.47
N GLY A 11 -0.67 -8.60 9.35
CA GLY A 11 0.78 -8.48 9.41
C GLY A 11 1.41 -7.77 8.20
N LEU A 12 0.64 -6.91 7.50
CA LEU A 12 1.09 -6.19 6.31
C LEU A 12 1.79 -4.84 6.63
N ILE A 13 1.85 -4.47 7.90
CA ILE A 13 2.54 -3.26 8.37
C ILE A 13 3.83 -3.68 9.09
N ALA A 14 4.97 -3.47 8.45
CA ALA A 14 6.27 -3.64 9.10
C ALA A 14 6.66 -2.40 9.93
N GLN A 15 6.52 -1.21 9.35
CA GLN A 15 6.86 0.07 9.96
C GLN A 15 5.96 1.19 9.42
N THR A 16 5.77 2.25 10.21
CA THR A 16 5.05 3.47 9.82
C THR A 16 5.78 4.68 10.41
N THR A 17 5.68 5.84 9.76
CA THR A 17 6.34 7.08 10.21
C THR A 17 5.72 7.61 11.49
N ASP A 18 4.40 7.83 11.50
CA ASP A 18 3.62 8.26 12.65
C ASP A 18 2.33 7.44 12.67
N ARG A 19 2.27 6.47 13.57
CA ARG A 19 1.24 5.45 13.59
C ARG A 19 -0.17 6.01 13.79
N GLU A 20 -0.31 7.05 14.62
CA GLU A 20 -1.61 7.66 14.90
C GLU A 20 -2.07 8.51 13.71
N LYS A 21 -1.18 9.33 13.15
CA LYS A 21 -1.51 10.16 12.00
C LYS A 21 -1.77 9.35 10.74
N VAL A 22 -1.01 8.27 10.51
CA VAL A 22 -1.23 7.37 9.37
C VAL A 22 -2.57 6.67 9.49
N ARG A 23 -2.95 6.20 10.70
CA ARG A 23 -4.26 5.61 10.94
C ARG A 23 -5.39 6.60 10.65
N ASP A 24 -5.31 7.81 11.19
CA ASP A 24 -6.29 8.87 10.92
C ASP A 24 -6.40 9.17 9.42
N LEU A 25 -5.26 9.26 8.72
CA LEU A 25 -5.21 9.51 7.29
C LEU A 25 -5.89 8.39 6.47
N LEU A 26 -5.67 7.14 6.85
CA LEU A 26 -6.22 5.98 6.14
C LEU A 26 -7.70 5.75 6.46
N ASP A 27 -8.11 5.92 7.71
CA ASP A 27 -9.47 5.57 8.12
C ASP A 27 -10.46 6.72 7.91
N ASN A 28 -10.01 7.99 7.96
CA ASN A 28 -10.89 9.16 7.91
C ASN A 28 -10.78 9.98 6.61
N ARG A 29 -9.84 9.67 5.71
CA ARG A 29 -9.67 10.40 4.45
C ARG A 29 -9.47 9.47 3.26
N LYS A 30 -9.84 9.94 2.07
CA LYS A 30 -9.48 9.31 0.80
C LYS A 30 -8.23 9.99 0.26
N THR A 31 -7.15 9.24 0.17
CA THR A 31 -5.83 9.76 -0.17
C THR A 31 -5.25 9.07 -1.38
N ALA A 32 -4.42 9.79 -2.14
CA ALA A 32 -3.57 9.18 -3.13
C ALA A 32 -2.28 8.67 -2.47
N PHE A 33 -1.79 7.53 -2.93
CA PHE A 33 -0.54 6.93 -2.49
C PHE A 33 0.18 6.30 -3.69
N TYR A 34 1.47 6.00 -3.55
CA TYR A 34 2.22 5.34 -4.61
C TYR A 34 2.96 4.10 -4.13
N ILE A 35 3.20 3.17 -5.06
CA ILE A 35 4.10 2.04 -4.89
C ILE A 35 5.01 2.00 -6.12
N GLY A 36 6.32 1.97 -5.90
CA GLY A 36 7.33 1.89 -6.95
C GLY A 36 7.69 0.45 -7.31
N PHE A 37 7.87 0.19 -8.61
CA PHE A 37 8.39 -1.06 -9.16
C PHE A 37 9.47 -0.73 -10.19
N ASP A 38 10.69 -1.23 -9.99
CA ASP A 38 11.75 -1.10 -10.98
C ASP A 38 11.73 -2.32 -11.92
N PRO A 39 11.79 -2.14 -13.25
CA PRO A 39 11.77 -3.21 -14.24
C PRO A 39 13.14 -3.93 -14.30
N THR A 40 13.46 -4.63 -13.21
CA THR A 40 14.72 -5.39 -13.04
C THR A 40 14.72 -6.75 -13.71
N ALA A 41 13.57 -7.21 -14.19
CA ALA A 41 13.35 -8.44 -14.94
C ALA A 41 12.21 -8.26 -15.95
N ASP A 42 12.00 -9.26 -16.81
CA ASP A 42 10.91 -9.30 -17.79
C ASP A 42 9.51 -9.50 -17.16
N SER A 43 9.46 -9.89 -15.89
CA SER A 43 8.23 -10.15 -15.15
C SER A 43 8.39 -9.90 -13.65
N LEU A 44 7.26 -9.59 -13.00
CA LEU A 44 7.17 -9.59 -11.55
C LEU A 44 7.12 -11.03 -11.02
N HIS A 45 7.84 -11.31 -9.95
CA HIS A 45 7.71 -12.55 -9.19
C HIS A 45 6.98 -12.34 -7.85
N VAL A 46 6.78 -13.41 -7.09
CA VAL A 46 6.02 -13.43 -5.81
C VAL A 46 6.48 -12.40 -4.77
N GLY A 47 7.71 -11.91 -4.85
CA GLY A 47 8.23 -10.86 -3.96
C GLY A 47 7.46 -9.55 -4.08
N HIS A 48 6.86 -9.28 -5.24
CA HIS A 48 6.05 -8.08 -5.51
C HIS A 48 4.58 -8.25 -5.08
N TYR A 49 4.17 -9.46 -4.68
CA TYR A 49 2.77 -9.73 -4.37
C TYR A 49 2.29 -8.96 -3.14
N ILE A 50 3.12 -8.86 -2.09
CA ILE A 50 2.78 -8.16 -0.85
C ILE A 50 2.43 -6.68 -1.09
N PRO A 51 3.26 -5.85 -1.74
CA PRO A 51 2.90 -4.46 -1.99
C PRO A 51 1.68 -4.33 -2.91
N ILE A 52 1.49 -5.22 -3.90
CA ILE A 52 0.28 -5.24 -4.75
C ILE A 52 -0.97 -5.52 -3.91
N MET A 53 -0.91 -6.45 -2.96
CA MET A 53 -2.03 -6.74 -2.06
C MET A 53 -2.35 -5.56 -1.15
N VAL A 54 -1.34 -4.89 -0.60
CA VAL A 54 -1.54 -3.65 0.17
C VAL A 54 -2.24 -2.59 -0.68
N ALA A 55 -1.80 -2.37 -1.93
CA ALA A 55 -2.48 -1.46 -2.85
C ALA A 55 -3.94 -1.86 -3.09
N ALA A 56 -4.23 -3.15 -3.24
CA ALA A 56 -5.60 -3.64 -3.44
C ALA A 56 -6.49 -3.40 -2.20
N HIS A 57 -5.97 -3.59 -0.98
CA HIS A 57 -6.71 -3.29 0.25
C HIS A 57 -7.01 -1.80 0.38
N LEU A 58 -6.00 -0.94 0.17
CA LEU A 58 -6.17 0.51 0.21
C LEU A 58 -7.11 1.01 -0.89
N GLN A 59 -7.03 0.46 -2.11
CA GLN A 59 -7.95 0.82 -3.19
C GLN A 59 -9.40 0.45 -2.86
N ARG A 60 -9.62 -0.73 -2.27
CA ARG A 60 -10.97 -1.17 -1.82
C ARG A 60 -11.53 -0.29 -0.70
N ALA A 61 -10.66 0.27 0.15
CA ALA A 61 -11.04 1.26 1.15
C ALA A 61 -11.30 2.67 0.56
N GLY A 62 -11.09 2.86 -0.74
CA GLY A 62 -11.40 4.10 -1.46
C GLY A 62 -10.22 5.05 -1.65
N HIS A 63 -8.99 4.61 -1.34
CA HIS A 63 -7.77 5.34 -1.67
C HIS A 63 -7.42 5.19 -3.17
N THR A 64 -6.63 6.13 -3.68
CA THR A 64 -6.22 6.14 -5.09
C THR A 64 -4.77 5.64 -5.22
N PRO A 65 -4.54 4.40 -5.72
CA PRO A 65 -3.19 3.89 -5.95
C PRO A 65 -2.56 4.53 -7.19
N ILE A 66 -1.27 4.84 -7.10
CA ILE A 66 -0.39 5.19 -8.22
C ILE A 66 0.71 4.13 -8.29
N LEU A 67 0.61 3.19 -9.22
CA LEU A 67 1.68 2.20 -9.45
C LEU A 67 2.72 2.83 -10.37
N LEU A 68 3.89 3.14 -9.82
CA LEU A 68 4.97 3.83 -10.52
C LEU A 68 5.99 2.82 -11.02
N PHE A 69 6.28 2.81 -12.32
CA PHE A 69 7.35 2.01 -12.91
C PHE A 69 8.61 2.85 -13.13
N GLY A 70 9.73 2.45 -12.52
CA GLY A 70 11.02 3.15 -12.59
C GLY A 70 11.78 2.86 -13.89
N GLY A 71 11.35 3.44 -15.00
CA GLY A 71 11.97 3.26 -16.32
C GLY A 71 13.14 4.21 -16.65
N GLY A 72 13.85 4.71 -15.62
CA GLY A 72 14.97 5.64 -15.80
C GLY A 72 16.11 5.09 -16.65
#